data_AF-A0A1X6Y7M3-F1
#
_entry.id   AF-A0A1X6Y7M3-F1
#
_cell.length_a   1.000
_cell.length_b   1.000
_cell.length_c   1.000
_cell.angle_alpha   90.00
_cell.angle_beta   90.00
_cell.angle_gamma   90.00
#
_symmetry.space_group_name_H-M   'P 1'
#
loop_
_entity.id
_entity.type
_entity.pdbx_description
1 polymer ?
#
loop_
_entity_poly.entity_id
_entity_poly.type
_entity_poly.pdbx_seq_one_letter_code
_entity_poly.pdbx_strand_id
1 'polypeptide(L)'
;MRNVISLSIAAEEQNRITSLSEVKLQMIHNMSMDSSLKPSACKVATFLLTAMLDKKTGRCYMSDQDLSRCVGLSLDTVRKHVKRQAAFLRYFEVQSGKNKGIATEYQITDQAVRQALMRKNKKIRNTESITDYLDSMEIRGRGCMEGNFNAFDNKGVIFSSVRREKFPLNDGKIYLPNQVENPSQNPDCADMPTQKIELNDLITDFQGLYPRKGVESEISVALEEAVEQGADTEEILRGAKLYSEQQNGNDQKYIMLPHNWLRKKRWEEFSQKSKNGVSRCSNESVFEMRANAIKSRQPWVQSSFSTHQARELIAKSLITPEECREAGFKI
;
A
#
# COMPACT_ATOMS: atom_id res chain seq x y z
N MET A 1 14.79 1.26 -55.53
CA MET A 1 14.42 0.02 -54.81
C MET A 1 15.28 -0.30 -53.58
N ARG A 2 16.48 0.27 -53.39
CA ARG A 2 17.30 0.05 -52.18
C ARG A 2 16.83 0.81 -50.92
N ASN A 3 16.13 1.93 -51.07
CA ASN A 3 15.65 2.75 -49.93
C ASN A 3 14.41 2.24 -49.21
N VAL A 4 13.64 1.31 -49.80
CA VAL A 4 12.43 0.77 -49.16
C VAL A 4 12.77 -0.42 -48.26
N ILE A 5 13.82 -1.17 -48.61
CA ILE A 5 14.29 -2.34 -47.84
C ILE A 5 15.01 -1.88 -46.55
N SER A 6 15.72 -0.75 -46.56
CA SER A 6 16.40 -0.22 -45.37
C SER A 6 15.45 0.30 -44.29
N LEU A 7 14.27 0.81 -44.67
CA LEU A 7 13.23 1.24 -43.74
C LEU A 7 12.43 0.04 -43.18
N SER A 8 12.26 -1.02 -43.97
CA SER A 8 11.67 -2.28 -43.52
C SER A 8 12.54 -2.98 -42.47
N ILE A 9 13.85 -3.05 -42.68
CA ILE A 9 14.79 -3.70 -41.75
C ILE A 9 14.92 -2.88 -40.45
N ALA A 10 14.89 -1.55 -40.50
CA ALA A 10 14.89 -0.72 -39.30
C ALA A 10 13.59 -0.86 -38.48
N ALA A 11 12.43 -1.01 -39.14
CA ALA A 11 11.16 -1.29 -38.49
C ALA A 11 11.07 -2.73 -37.95
N GLU A 12 11.71 -3.70 -38.61
CA GLU A 12 11.78 -5.10 -38.16
C GLU A 12 12.78 -5.30 -37.00
N GLU A 13 13.90 -4.57 -36.96
CA GLU A 13 14.83 -4.60 -35.81
C GLU A 13 14.21 -3.93 -34.57
N GLN A 14 13.31 -2.96 -34.77
CA GLN A 14 12.46 -2.38 -33.71
C GLN A 14 11.44 -3.39 -33.14
N ASN A 15 11.19 -4.49 -33.87
CA ASN A 15 10.21 -5.54 -33.55
C ASN A 15 10.84 -6.80 -32.95
N ARG A 16 12.14 -6.79 -32.61
CA ARG A 16 12.62 -7.66 -31.53
C ARG A 16 11.96 -7.16 -30.26
N ILE A 17 10.78 -7.71 -29.97
CA ILE A 17 10.04 -7.55 -28.72
C ILE A 17 11.06 -7.77 -27.61
N THR A 18 11.61 -6.66 -27.11
CA THR A 18 12.51 -6.69 -25.98
C THR A 18 11.55 -7.01 -24.85
N SER A 19 11.52 -8.29 -24.44
CA SER A 19 10.55 -8.73 -23.45
C SER A 19 10.64 -7.80 -22.26
N LEU A 20 9.50 -7.39 -21.71
CA LEU A 20 9.46 -6.46 -20.60
C LEU A 20 10.45 -6.87 -19.49
N SER A 21 10.62 -8.17 -19.27
CA SER A 21 11.61 -8.73 -18.34
C SER A 21 13.03 -8.22 -18.51
N GLU A 22 13.46 -7.93 -19.74
CA GLU A 22 14.83 -7.49 -20.02
C GLU A 22 15.07 -6.00 -19.76
N VAL A 23 14.02 -5.21 -19.57
CA VAL A 23 14.10 -3.75 -19.32
C VAL A 23 13.53 -3.34 -17.97
N LYS A 24 12.86 -4.26 -17.24
CA LYS A 24 12.28 -4.02 -15.90
C LYS A 24 13.26 -3.36 -14.93
N LEU A 25 14.51 -3.85 -14.87
CA LEU A 25 15.52 -3.29 -13.96
C LEU A 25 15.89 -1.86 -14.32
N GLN A 26 16.03 -1.54 -15.61
CA GLN A 26 16.31 -0.19 -16.07
C GLN A 26 15.13 0.75 -15.81
N MET A 27 13.89 0.26 -15.90
CA MET A 27 12.70 1.03 -15.52
C MET A 27 12.68 1.33 -14.02
N ILE A 28 12.93 0.33 -13.16
CA ILE A 28 13.04 0.51 -11.70
C ILE A 28 14.12 1.54 -11.37
N HIS A 29 15.26 1.47 -12.04
CA HIS A 29 16.32 2.47 -11.90
C HIS A 29 15.84 3.88 -12.32
N ASN A 30 15.20 4.01 -13.48
CA ASN A 30 14.70 5.31 -13.92
C ASN A 30 13.71 5.91 -12.92
N MET A 31 12.83 5.09 -12.32
CA MET A 31 11.88 5.55 -11.30
C MET A 31 12.54 5.90 -9.96
N SER A 32 13.61 5.19 -9.57
CA SER A 32 14.32 5.52 -8.32
C SER A 32 15.09 6.83 -8.41
N MET A 33 15.49 7.24 -9.61
CA MET A 33 16.16 8.51 -9.88
C MET A 33 15.19 9.66 -10.19
N ASP A 34 13.90 9.39 -10.41
CA ASP A 34 12.89 10.41 -10.68
C ASP A 34 12.49 11.12 -9.38
N SER A 35 13.04 12.33 -9.16
CA SER A 35 12.74 13.17 -8.00
C SER A 35 11.28 13.64 -7.95
N SER A 36 10.58 13.65 -9.08
CA SER A 36 9.18 14.03 -9.17
C SER A 36 8.22 12.90 -8.79
N LEU A 37 8.73 11.65 -8.73
CA LEU A 37 7.96 10.47 -8.35
C LEU A 37 7.97 10.27 -6.84
N LYS A 38 6.78 10.20 -6.23
CA LYS A 38 6.67 10.08 -4.77
C LYS A 38 7.04 8.66 -4.34
N PRO A 39 7.56 8.44 -3.11
CA PRO A 39 7.90 7.11 -2.62
C PRO A 39 6.74 6.11 -2.67
N SER A 40 5.51 6.56 -2.36
CA SER A 40 4.30 5.73 -2.45
C SER A 40 3.98 5.32 -3.89
N ALA A 41 4.14 6.22 -4.85
CA ALA A 41 3.93 5.94 -6.26
C ALA A 41 5.03 5.02 -6.82
N CYS A 42 6.28 5.23 -6.42
CA CYS A 42 7.41 4.36 -6.76
C CYS A 42 7.20 2.93 -6.23
N LYS A 43 6.68 2.79 -5.00
CA LYS A 43 6.33 1.48 -4.42
C LYS A 43 5.26 0.75 -5.24
N VAL A 44 4.18 1.44 -5.61
CA VAL A 44 3.11 0.90 -6.47
C VAL A 44 3.64 0.53 -7.85
N ALA A 45 4.40 1.41 -8.48
CA ALA A 45 4.99 1.19 -9.80
C ALA A 45 5.91 -0.04 -9.82
N THR A 46 6.76 -0.16 -8.80
CA THR A 46 7.67 -1.30 -8.63
C THR A 46 6.88 -2.60 -8.50
N PHE A 47 5.83 -2.63 -7.66
CA PHE A 47 4.97 -3.79 -7.49
C PHE A 47 4.29 -4.20 -8.80
N LEU A 48 3.71 -3.25 -9.54
CA LEU A 48 3.08 -3.52 -10.82
C LEU A 48 4.09 -4.13 -11.80
N LEU A 49 5.29 -3.56 -11.90
CA LEU A 49 6.34 -4.02 -12.81
C LEU A 49 6.88 -5.40 -12.49
N THR A 50 7.06 -5.72 -11.22
CA THR A 50 7.67 -6.98 -10.81
C THR A 50 6.67 -8.12 -10.75
N ALA A 51 5.49 -7.89 -10.16
CA ALA A 51 4.55 -8.95 -9.81
C ALA A 51 3.37 -9.11 -10.77
N MET A 52 2.85 -8.02 -11.34
CA MET A 52 1.51 -8.04 -11.93
C MET A 52 1.45 -7.85 -13.45
N LEU A 53 2.43 -7.18 -14.05
CA LEU A 53 2.42 -6.89 -15.48
C LEU A 53 2.77 -8.12 -16.31
N ASP A 54 1.94 -8.40 -17.31
CA ASP A 54 2.22 -9.42 -18.31
C ASP A 54 3.52 -9.09 -19.07
N LYS A 55 4.37 -10.09 -19.22
CA LYS A 55 5.71 -9.97 -19.82
C LYS A 55 5.65 -9.61 -21.31
N LYS A 56 4.57 -9.99 -21.99
CA LYS A 56 4.40 -9.78 -23.44
C LYS A 56 3.71 -8.45 -23.72
N THR A 57 2.56 -8.22 -23.09
CA THR A 57 1.71 -7.05 -23.38
C THR A 57 2.02 -5.84 -22.51
N GLY A 58 2.68 -6.01 -21.36
CA GLY A 58 2.92 -4.91 -20.42
C GLY A 58 1.62 -4.35 -19.83
N ARG A 59 0.58 -5.18 -19.72
CA ARG A 59 -0.73 -4.81 -19.16
C ARG A 59 -1.01 -5.57 -17.87
N CYS A 60 -1.80 -4.95 -17.00
CA CYS A 60 -2.28 -5.52 -15.75
C CYS A 60 -3.70 -5.01 -15.48
N TYR A 61 -4.58 -5.91 -15.04
CA TYR A 61 -5.92 -5.58 -14.57
C TYR A 61 -5.98 -5.87 -13.08
N MET A 62 -6.09 -4.82 -12.26
CA MET A 62 -6.19 -4.99 -10.81
C MET A 62 -7.11 -3.95 -10.19
N SER A 63 -7.93 -4.37 -9.23
CA SER A 63 -8.78 -3.43 -8.50
C SER A 63 -7.92 -2.53 -7.62
N ASP A 64 -8.34 -1.27 -7.43
CA ASP A 64 -7.62 -0.34 -6.53
C ASP A 64 -7.57 -0.87 -5.09
N GLN A 65 -8.56 -1.67 -4.70
CA GLN A 65 -8.65 -2.25 -3.37
C GLN A 65 -7.63 -3.36 -3.17
N ASP A 66 -7.47 -4.25 -4.14
CA ASP A 66 -6.47 -5.32 -4.07
C ASP A 66 -5.06 -4.74 -4.23
N LEU A 67 -4.88 -3.77 -5.11
CA LEU A 67 -3.62 -3.03 -5.22
C LEU A 67 -3.23 -2.37 -3.89
N SER A 68 -4.18 -1.74 -3.21
CA SER A 68 -3.94 -1.10 -1.92
C SER A 68 -3.54 -2.11 -0.84
N ARG A 69 -4.17 -3.29 -0.83
CA ARG A 69 -3.86 -4.40 0.09
C ARG A 69 -2.48 -4.99 -0.16
N CYS A 70 -2.17 -5.35 -1.41
CA CYS A 70 -0.90 -5.97 -1.77
C CYS A 70 0.30 -5.03 -1.52
N VAL A 71 0.14 -3.74 -1.81
CA VAL A 71 1.22 -2.76 -1.61
C VAL A 71 1.29 -2.26 -0.15
N GLY A 72 0.26 -2.50 0.65
CA GLY A 72 0.16 -2.01 2.03
C GLY A 72 0.04 -0.48 2.09
N LEU A 73 -0.80 0.10 1.23
CA LEU A 73 -1.09 1.54 1.20
C LEU A 73 -2.59 1.76 1.43
N SER A 74 -2.97 2.95 1.90
CA SER A 74 -4.38 3.29 2.00
C SER A 74 -5.01 3.38 0.60
N LEU A 75 -6.28 2.98 0.49
CA LEU A 75 -7.05 3.09 -0.75
C LEU A 75 -7.09 4.52 -1.29
N ASP A 76 -7.16 5.51 -0.39
CA ASP A 76 -7.17 6.93 -0.75
C ASP A 76 -5.82 7.37 -1.33
N THR A 77 -4.72 6.89 -0.78
CA THR A 77 -3.38 7.14 -1.31
C THR A 77 -3.24 6.63 -2.74
N VAL A 78 -3.68 5.40 -3.01
CA VAL A 78 -3.62 4.84 -4.36
C VAL A 78 -4.49 5.66 -5.33
N ARG A 79 -5.75 5.93 -4.96
CA ARG A 79 -6.73 6.61 -5.83
C ARG A 79 -6.42 8.08 -6.08
N LYS A 80 -6.05 8.84 -5.05
CA LYS A 80 -5.89 10.29 -5.14
C LYS A 80 -4.44 10.73 -5.32
N HIS A 81 -3.49 10.01 -4.75
CA HIS A 81 -2.10 10.46 -4.70
C HIS A 81 -1.18 9.72 -5.67
N VAL A 82 -1.47 8.47 -6.03
CA VAL A 82 -0.67 7.71 -6.99
C VAL A 82 -1.23 7.83 -8.41
N LYS A 83 -2.46 7.36 -8.65
CA LYS A 83 -3.06 7.30 -10.00
C LYS A 83 -3.18 8.66 -10.69
N ARG A 84 -3.29 9.74 -9.92
CA ARG A 84 -3.41 11.12 -10.44
C ARG A 84 -2.08 11.86 -10.52
N GLN A 85 -0.98 11.26 -10.06
CA GLN A 85 0.32 11.92 -10.06
C GLN A 85 0.88 11.95 -11.49
N ALA A 86 1.23 13.14 -11.98
CA ALA A 86 1.80 13.33 -13.31
C ALA A 86 3.06 12.48 -13.53
N ALA A 87 3.98 12.45 -12.55
CA ALA A 87 5.18 11.62 -12.62
C ALA A 87 4.86 10.13 -12.78
N PHE A 88 3.85 9.62 -12.10
CA PHE A 88 3.43 8.21 -12.21
C PHE A 88 2.85 7.92 -13.60
N LEU A 89 2.05 8.85 -14.15
CA LEU A 89 1.45 8.72 -15.47
C LEU A 89 2.46 8.75 -16.63
N ARG A 90 3.70 9.21 -16.38
CA ARG A 90 4.80 9.09 -17.36
C ARG A 90 5.22 7.65 -17.57
N TYR A 91 5.04 6.81 -16.56
CA TYR A 91 5.40 5.39 -16.59
C TYR A 91 4.23 4.46 -16.92
N PHE A 92 3.00 4.85 -16.52
CA PHE A 92 1.81 4.03 -16.70
C PHE A 92 0.64 4.81 -17.26
N GLU A 93 0.00 4.25 -18.28
CA GLU A 93 -1.35 4.60 -18.68
C GLU A 93 -2.33 3.88 -17.76
N VAL A 94 -3.27 4.65 -17.20
CA VAL A 94 -4.22 4.15 -16.20
C VAL A 94 -5.63 4.36 -16.71
N GLN A 95 -6.33 3.27 -17.01
CA GLN A 95 -7.74 3.30 -17.36
C GLN A 95 -8.57 2.76 -16.19
N SER A 96 -9.20 3.68 -15.46
CA SER A 96 -10.04 3.29 -14.32
C SER A 96 -11.34 2.67 -14.82
N GLY A 97 -11.67 1.48 -14.31
CA GLY A 97 -12.97 0.87 -14.53
C GLY A 97 -14.10 1.81 -14.08
N LYS A 98 -15.10 2.02 -14.93
CA LYS A 98 -16.20 2.96 -14.67
C LYS A 98 -17.21 2.47 -13.63
N ASN A 99 -17.30 1.15 -13.40
CA ASN A 99 -18.30 0.53 -12.54
C ASN A 99 -17.69 -0.22 -11.34
N LYS A 100 -18.49 -0.38 -10.28
CA LYS A 100 -18.13 -1.15 -9.07
C LYS A 100 -17.84 -2.60 -9.45
N GLY A 101 -16.60 -3.05 -9.26
CA GLY A 101 -16.15 -4.40 -9.62
C GLY A 101 -15.33 -4.51 -10.91
N ILE A 102 -15.18 -3.43 -11.69
CA ILE A 102 -14.29 -3.44 -12.86
C ILE A 102 -12.86 -3.08 -12.41
N ALA A 103 -11.91 -3.95 -12.72
CA ALA A 103 -10.50 -3.75 -12.44
C ALA A 103 -9.97 -2.49 -13.15
N THR A 104 -9.01 -1.79 -12.52
CA THR A 104 -8.28 -0.73 -13.21
C THR A 104 -7.25 -1.38 -14.10
N GLU A 105 -7.20 -0.93 -15.36
CA GLU A 105 -6.15 -1.32 -16.29
C GLU A 105 -4.94 -0.40 -16.11
N TYR A 106 -3.78 -1.03 -15.94
CA TYR A 106 -2.48 -0.39 -15.89
C TYR A 106 -1.68 -0.92 -17.08
N GLN A 107 -1.24 -0.02 -17.94
CA GLN A 107 -0.39 -0.34 -19.09
C GLN A 107 0.89 0.48 -19.01
N ILE A 108 2.03 -0.13 -19.31
CA ILE A 108 3.29 0.61 -19.37
C ILE A 108 3.28 1.54 -20.58
N THR A 109 3.76 2.77 -20.41
CA THR A 109 3.92 3.71 -21.53
C THR A 109 5.08 3.30 -22.44
N ASP A 110 4.90 3.48 -23.75
CA ASP A 110 5.97 3.28 -24.73
C ASP A 110 7.19 4.17 -24.44
N GLN A 111 6.95 5.37 -23.90
CA GLN A 111 8.02 6.28 -23.48
C GLN A 111 8.90 5.67 -22.39
N ALA A 112 8.30 5.05 -21.36
CA ALA A 112 9.06 4.44 -20.29
C ALA A 112 9.89 3.24 -20.78
N VAL A 113 9.36 2.45 -21.72
CA VAL A 113 10.10 1.37 -22.38
C VAL A 113 11.28 1.91 -23.19
N ARG A 114 11.07 2.94 -24.01
CA ARG A 114 12.14 3.58 -24.80
C ARG A 114 13.24 4.14 -23.91
N GLN A 115 12.89 4.82 -22.83
CA GLN A 115 13.84 5.36 -21.86
C GLN A 115 14.64 4.26 -21.16
N ALA A 116 14.00 3.15 -20.78
CA ALA A 116 14.68 2.00 -20.21
C ALA A 116 15.64 1.33 -21.20
N LEU A 117 15.25 1.24 -22.48
CA LEU A 117 16.11 0.77 -23.56
C LEU A 117 17.32 1.66 -23.78
N MET A 118 17.17 3.00 -23.70
CA MET A 118 18.31 3.91 -23.79
C MET A 118 19.35 3.64 -22.69
N ARG A 119 18.88 3.42 -21.45
CA ARG A 119 19.76 3.04 -20.33
C ARG A 119 20.38 1.66 -20.53
N LYS A 120 19.60 0.66 -20.96
CA LYS A 120 20.10 -0.70 -21.26
C LYS A 120 21.20 -0.68 -22.32
N ASN A 121 21.01 0.13 -23.37
CA ASN A 121 21.96 0.31 -24.46
C ASN A 121 23.10 1.28 -24.11
N LYS A 122 23.28 1.63 -22.82
CA LYS A 122 24.35 2.49 -22.30
C LYS A 122 24.42 3.88 -22.95
N LYS A 123 23.32 4.37 -23.53
CA LYS A 123 23.22 5.75 -24.03
C LYS A 123 23.16 6.76 -22.88
N ILE A 124 22.77 6.29 -21.70
CA ILE A 124 22.60 7.08 -20.49
C ILE A 124 23.44 6.43 -19.40
N ARG A 125 24.14 7.26 -18.62
CA ARG A 125 24.96 6.78 -17.50
C ARG A 125 24.07 6.36 -16.33
N ASN A 126 24.55 5.42 -15.53
CA ASN A 126 23.79 4.94 -14.37
C ASN A 126 23.53 6.05 -13.33
N THR A 127 24.41 7.04 -13.23
CA THR A 127 24.32 8.16 -12.28
C THR A 127 23.47 9.33 -12.77
N GLU A 128 23.00 9.28 -14.01
CA GLU A 128 22.33 10.39 -14.66
C GLU A 128 20.81 10.15 -14.65
N SER A 129 20.03 11.17 -14.28
CA SER A 129 18.58 11.08 -14.37
C SER A 129 18.14 11.10 -15.84
N ILE A 130 17.12 10.31 -16.16
CA ILE A 130 16.54 10.29 -17.50
C ILE A 130 15.88 11.64 -17.86
N THR A 131 15.32 12.34 -16.87
CA THR A 131 14.74 13.69 -17.06
C THR A 131 15.81 14.66 -17.54
N ASP A 132 16.90 14.75 -16.79
CA ASP A 132 17.96 15.72 -17.02
C ASP A 132 18.66 15.45 -18.35
N TYR A 133 18.84 14.17 -18.70
CA TYR A 133 19.36 13.75 -19.99
C TYR A 133 18.45 14.23 -21.14
N LEU A 134 17.14 14.03 -21.05
CA LEU A 134 16.19 14.42 -22.09
C LEU A 134 16.09 15.95 -22.23
N ASP A 135 16.07 16.67 -21.12
CA ASP A 135 16.08 18.14 -21.11
C ASP A 135 17.33 18.68 -21.82
N SER A 136 18.49 18.06 -21.56
CA SER A 136 19.74 18.43 -22.22
C SER A 136 19.75 18.16 -23.73
N MET A 137 18.97 17.17 -24.21
CA MET A 137 18.81 16.89 -25.63
C MET A 137 17.84 17.85 -26.32
N GLU A 138 16.74 18.23 -25.67
CA GLU A 138 15.79 19.22 -26.21
C GLU A 138 16.44 20.60 -26.38
N ILE A 139 17.29 21.01 -25.43
CA ILE A 139 18.05 22.27 -25.51
C ILE A 139 18.98 22.27 -26.74
N ARG A 140 19.63 21.13 -27.04
CA ARG A 140 20.47 21.00 -28.25
C ARG A 140 19.65 20.96 -29.55
N GLY A 141 18.44 20.41 -29.51
CA GLY A 141 17.54 20.33 -30.67
C GLY A 141 16.88 21.65 -31.07
N ARG A 142 16.68 22.59 -30.12
CA ARG A 142 16.16 23.94 -30.40
C ARG A 142 17.25 24.97 -30.73
N GLY A 143 18.52 24.63 -30.51
CA GLY A 143 19.67 25.53 -30.70
C GLY A 143 20.34 25.48 -32.08
N CYS A 144 19.64 25.04 -33.13
CA CYS A 144 20.16 25.05 -34.50
C CYS A 144 19.61 26.22 -35.34
N MET A 145 19.59 27.42 -34.79
CA MET A 145 19.77 28.66 -35.54
C MET A 145 20.25 29.73 -34.53
N GLU A 146 21.40 30.33 -34.86
CA GLU A 146 21.98 31.51 -34.23
C GLU A 146 22.61 31.34 -32.84
N GLY A 147 23.94 31.25 -32.84
CA GLY A 147 24.76 31.47 -31.67
C GLY A 147 26.17 30.92 -31.84
N ASN A 148 27.07 31.73 -32.39
CA ASN A 148 28.51 31.55 -32.27
C ASN A 148 28.87 31.35 -30.78
N PHE A 149 29.06 30.10 -30.36
CA PHE A 149 29.70 29.82 -29.08
C PHE A 149 31.20 29.74 -29.32
N ASN A 150 31.84 30.88 -29.08
CA ASN A 150 33.27 30.99 -28.94
C ASN A 150 33.80 29.89 -28.02
N ALA A 151 34.87 29.25 -28.50
CA ALA A 151 35.75 28.44 -27.70
C ALA A 151 36.12 29.19 -26.41
N PHE A 152 35.67 28.66 -25.27
CA PHE A 152 36.25 28.97 -23.98
C PHE A 152 36.99 27.72 -23.50
N ASP A 153 38.29 27.72 -23.76
CA ASP A 153 39.23 27.07 -22.86
C ASP A 153 38.98 27.61 -21.45
N ASN A 154 38.63 26.73 -20.51
CA ASN A 154 39.23 26.71 -19.18
C ASN A 154 38.74 25.51 -18.36
N LYS A 155 39.66 24.57 -18.20
CA LYS A 155 40.09 23.99 -16.91
C LYS A 155 39.12 24.23 -15.74
N GLY A 156 38.19 23.30 -15.56
CA GLY A 156 37.26 23.22 -14.43
C GLY A 156 37.29 21.85 -13.76
N VAL A 157 38.39 21.61 -13.04
CA VAL A 157 38.54 20.78 -11.84
C VAL A 157 37.70 19.49 -11.70
N ILE A 158 38.40 18.36 -11.83
CA ILE A 158 37.99 17.06 -11.29
C ILE A 158 37.90 17.18 -9.77
N PHE A 159 36.71 17.46 -9.22
CA PHE A 159 36.42 17.18 -7.81
C PHE A 159 35.71 15.83 -7.69
N SER A 160 36.52 14.78 -7.70
CA SER A 160 36.31 13.68 -6.77
C SER A 160 37.66 13.16 -6.34
N SER A 161 38.37 13.98 -5.54
CA SER A 161 39.27 13.43 -4.54
C SER A 161 38.40 12.67 -3.54
N VAL A 162 37.93 11.48 -3.94
CA VAL A 162 37.65 10.43 -2.99
C VAL A 162 38.96 10.27 -2.25
N ARG A 163 38.98 10.78 -1.02
CA ARG A 163 40.00 10.44 -0.04
C ARG A 163 40.25 8.94 -0.19
N ARG A 164 41.42 8.59 -0.71
CA ARG A 164 42.06 7.34 -0.31
C ARG A 164 42.37 7.53 1.15
N GLU A 165 41.36 7.34 2.01
CA GLU A 165 41.64 6.89 3.35
C GLU A 165 42.45 5.61 3.15
N LYS A 166 43.73 5.72 3.48
CA LYS A 166 44.59 4.55 3.61
C LYS A 166 43.85 3.67 4.60
N PHE A 167 43.24 2.60 4.12
CA PHE A 167 42.82 1.52 5.00
C PHE A 167 44.03 1.19 5.88
N PRO A 168 43.88 1.14 7.22
CA PRO A 168 44.97 0.70 8.05
C PRO A 168 45.43 -0.66 7.51
N LEU A 169 46.70 -0.73 7.14
CA LEU A 169 47.36 -1.99 6.83
C LEU A 169 47.13 -2.90 8.03
N ASN A 170 46.48 -4.04 7.80
CA ASN A 170 46.20 -5.06 8.80
C ASN A 170 47.44 -5.29 9.66
N ASP A 171 47.30 -5.01 10.95
CA ASP A 171 48.25 -5.38 12.00
C ASP A 171 48.24 -6.91 12.18
N GLY A 172 48.69 -7.68 11.18
CA GLY A 172 48.97 -9.12 11.27
C GLY A 172 47.82 -10.03 11.75
N LYS A 173 46.62 -9.51 12.00
CA LYS A 173 45.47 -10.29 12.41
C LYS A 173 44.85 -10.89 11.16
N ILE A 174 45.10 -12.17 10.97
CA ILE A 174 44.32 -13.02 10.08
C ILE A 174 42.88 -12.97 10.61
N TYR A 175 42.04 -12.17 9.98
CA TYR A 175 40.61 -12.34 10.12
C TYR A 175 40.30 -13.67 9.45
N LEU A 176 40.09 -14.71 10.27
CA LEU A 176 39.44 -15.91 9.78
C LEU A 176 38.16 -15.46 9.07
N PRO A 177 37.81 -16.05 7.91
CA PRO A 177 36.52 -15.80 7.28
C PRO A 177 35.48 -15.87 8.38
N ASN A 178 34.60 -14.86 8.48
CA ASN A 178 33.42 -15.01 9.32
C ASN A 178 32.86 -16.38 8.98
N GLN A 179 32.87 -17.28 9.96
CA GLN A 179 32.17 -18.53 9.84
C GLN A 179 30.71 -18.11 9.79
N VAL A 180 30.25 -17.82 8.56
CA VAL A 180 28.84 -17.94 8.24
C VAL A 180 28.59 -19.38 8.61
N GLU A 181 27.90 -19.60 9.73
CA GLU A 181 27.35 -20.90 10.03
C GLU A 181 26.71 -21.34 8.71
N ASN A 182 27.25 -22.41 8.12
CA ASN A 182 26.61 -23.07 6.98
C ASN A 182 25.14 -23.16 7.37
N PRO A 183 24.19 -22.70 6.53
CA PRO A 183 22.79 -22.62 6.91
C PRO A 183 22.45 -23.95 7.56
N SER A 184 22.35 -23.93 8.89
CA SER A 184 22.13 -25.13 9.68
C SER A 184 20.90 -25.71 9.04
N GLN A 185 21.01 -26.95 8.56
CA GLN A 185 19.92 -27.69 7.92
C GLN A 185 18.63 -27.15 8.49
N ASN A 186 17.93 -26.31 7.72
CA ASN A 186 16.60 -25.88 8.13
C ASN A 186 15.92 -27.22 8.39
N PRO A 187 15.42 -27.50 9.61
CA PRO A 187 14.54 -28.63 9.75
C PRO A 187 13.50 -28.43 8.66
N ASP A 188 13.39 -29.42 7.78
CA ASP A 188 12.43 -29.42 6.69
C ASP A 188 11.15 -28.76 7.20
N CYS A 189 10.71 -27.68 6.55
CA CYS A 189 9.42 -27.06 6.85
C CYS A 189 8.24 -27.99 6.49
N ALA A 190 8.45 -29.31 6.47
CA ALA A 190 7.51 -30.32 6.04
C ALA A 190 6.74 -30.95 7.20
N ASP A 191 7.21 -30.88 8.45
CA ASP A 191 6.52 -31.51 9.59
C ASP A 191 6.47 -30.60 10.83
N MET A 192 5.85 -29.43 10.67
CA MET A 192 5.06 -28.95 11.81
C MET A 192 3.88 -29.91 11.90
N PRO A 193 3.56 -30.50 13.07
CA PRO A 193 2.27 -31.12 13.25
C PRO A 193 1.25 -29.98 13.18
N THR A 194 0.83 -29.63 11.96
CA THR A 194 -0.49 -29.05 11.76
C THR A 194 -1.41 -30.07 12.39
N GLN A 195 -1.87 -29.77 13.61
CA GLN A 195 -3.15 -30.25 14.06
C GLN A 195 -4.11 -29.72 13.01
N LYS A 196 -4.33 -30.54 11.98
CA LYS A 196 -5.45 -30.44 11.08
C LYS A 196 -6.63 -30.67 12.03
N ILE A 197 -7.10 -29.61 12.68
CA ILE A 197 -8.50 -29.57 13.07
C ILE A 197 -9.18 -29.86 11.76
N GLU A 198 -9.78 -31.05 11.63
CA GLU A 198 -10.48 -31.38 10.42
C GLU A 198 -11.47 -30.26 10.21
N LEU A 199 -11.48 -29.67 9.01
CA LEU A 199 -12.34 -28.52 8.71
C LEU A 199 -13.80 -28.78 9.12
N ASN A 200 -14.21 -30.05 9.11
CA ASN A 200 -15.49 -30.54 9.61
C ASN A 200 -15.72 -30.31 11.11
N ASP A 201 -14.70 -30.51 11.94
CA ASP A 201 -14.75 -30.22 13.38
C ASP A 201 -14.87 -28.71 13.60
N LEU A 202 -14.10 -27.91 12.85
CA LEU A 202 -14.18 -26.45 12.91
C LEU A 202 -15.57 -25.92 12.51
N ILE A 203 -16.18 -26.50 11.47
CA ILE A 203 -17.54 -26.15 11.05
C ILE A 203 -18.55 -26.47 12.15
N THR A 204 -18.41 -27.64 12.78
CA THR A 204 -19.29 -28.11 13.85
C THR A 204 -19.20 -27.20 15.07
N ASP A 205 -17.98 -26.87 15.51
CA ASP A 205 -17.73 -25.97 16.64
C ASP A 205 -18.23 -24.56 16.35
N PHE A 206 -17.96 -24.03 15.15
CA PHE A 206 -18.42 -22.71 14.74
C PHE A 206 -19.95 -22.63 14.72
N GLN A 207 -20.63 -23.64 14.17
CA GLN A 207 -22.10 -23.70 14.14
C GLN A 207 -22.71 -23.86 15.54
N GLY A 208 -22.02 -24.53 16.46
CA GLY A 208 -22.43 -24.65 17.86
C GLY A 208 -22.34 -23.33 18.63
N LEU A 209 -21.37 -22.48 18.30
CA LEU A 209 -21.16 -21.18 18.95
C LEU A 209 -22.00 -20.04 18.36
N TYR A 210 -22.21 -20.07 17.04
CA TYR A 210 -22.80 -18.94 16.34
C TYR A 210 -24.32 -18.84 16.57
N PRO A 211 -24.87 -17.65 16.88
CA PRO A 211 -26.25 -17.50 17.37
C PRO A 211 -27.36 -17.79 16.33
N ARG A 212 -27.00 -17.94 15.05
CA ARG A 212 -27.95 -18.15 13.95
C ARG A 212 -27.49 -19.30 13.06
N LYS A 213 -28.40 -20.23 12.74
CA LYS A 213 -28.12 -21.30 11.78
C LYS A 213 -28.03 -20.75 10.35
N GLY A 214 -27.03 -21.21 9.60
CA GLY A 214 -26.86 -20.90 8.18
C GLY A 214 -26.82 -22.19 7.33
N VAL A 215 -26.60 -22.02 6.03
CA VAL A 215 -26.40 -23.16 5.11
C VAL A 215 -24.98 -23.68 5.29
N GLU A 216 -24.84 -24.97 5.57
CA GLU A 216 -23.55 -25.59 5.87
C GLU A 216 -22.54 -25.43 4.74
N SER A 217 -22.95 -25.63 3.48
CA SER A 217 -22.08 -25.47 2.31
C SER A 217 -21.57 -24.04 2.11
N GLU A 218 -22.33 -23.03 2.51
CA GLU A 218 -21.88 -21.64 2.43
C GLU A 218 -20.93 -21.28 3.57
N ILE A 219 -21.12 -21.92 4.73
CA ILE A 219 -20.26 -21.76 5.91
C ILE A 219 -18.92 -22.45 5.66
N SER A 220 -18.92 -23.66 5.10
CA SER A 220 -17.71 -24.41 4.78
C SER A 220 -16.83 -23.63 3.81
N VAL A 221 -17.40 -23.16 2.68
CA VAL A 221 -16.68 -22.34 1.70
C VAL A 221 -16.14 -21.05 2.33
N ALA A 222 -16.93 -20.38 3.18
CA ALA A 222 -16.48 -19.15 3.83
C ALA A 222 -15.40 -19.38 4.90
N LEU A 223 -15.40 -20.52 5.59
CA LEU A 223 -14.36 -20.91 6.54
C LEU A 223 -13.08 -21.33 5.82
N GLU A 224 -13.18 -22.11 4.75
CA GLU A 224 -12.05 -22.46 3.87
C GLU A 224 -11.37 -21.20 3.34
N GLU A 225 -12.15 -20.27 2.76
CA GLU A 225 -11.65 -18.99 2.29
C GLU A 225 -10.96 -18.18 3.39
N ALA A 226 -11.47 -18.23 4.63
CA ALA A 226 -10.88 -17.51 5.76
C ALA A 226 -9.54 -18.12 6.19
N VAL A 227 -9.45 -19.45 6.29
CA VAL A 227 -8.24 -20.18 6.67
C VAL A 227 -7.17 -20.08 5.57
N GLU A 228 -7.55 -20.20 4.30
CA GLU A 228 -6.65 -20.01 3.16
C GLU A 228 -6.05 -18.60 3.13
N GLN A 229 -6.82 -17.60 3.55
CA GLN A 229 -6.35 -16.22 3.71
C GLN A 229 -5.51 -15.98 4.98
N GLY A 230 -5.20 -17.03 5.74
CA GLY A 230 -4.32 -16.99 6.91
C GLY A 230 -5.02 -16.57 8.21
N ALA A 231 -6.34 -16.71 8.31
CA ALA A 231 -7.04 -16.48 9.58
C ALA A 231 -6.75 -17.63 10.57
N ASP A 232 -6.53 -17.27 11.83
CA ASP A 232 -6.37 -18.26 12.91
C ASP A 232 -7.72 -18.85 13.30
N THR A 233 -7.82 -20.18 13.34
CA THR A 233 -9.06 -20.92 13.60
C THR A 233 -9.60 -20.63 15.00
N GLU A 234 -8.70 -20.52 15.98
CA GLU A 234 -9.04 -20.17 17.37
C GLU A 234 -9.60 -18.76 17.49
N GLU A 235 -9.07 -17.80 16.70
CA GLU A 235 -9.59 -16.43 16.68
C GLU A 235 -11.01 -16.37 16.12
N ILE A 236 -11.31 -17.16 15.10
CA ILE A 236 -12.64 -17.25 14.50
C ILE A 236 -13.64 -17.78 15.54
N LEU A 237 -13.32 -18.89 16.22
CA LEU A 237 -14.18 -19.50 17.24
C LEU A 237 -14.40 -18.55 18.43
N ARG A 238 -13.33 -17.92 18.92
CA ARG A 238 -13.41 -16.92 20.00
C ARG A 238 -14.28 -15.72 19.58
N GLY A 239 -14.11 -15.23 18.35
CA GLY A 239 -14.90 -14.13 17.80
C GLY A 239 -16.39 -14.50 17.67
N ALA A 240 -16.68 -15.73 17.24
CA ALA A 240 -18.04 -16.24 17.12
C ALA A 240 -18.75 -16.30 18.49
N LYS A 241 -18.05 -16.78 19.51
CA LYS A 241 -18.56 -16.82 20.89
C LYS A 241 -18.89 -15.42 21.41
N LEU A 242 -17.96 -14.47 21.31
CA LEU A 242 -18.17 -13.09 21.76
C LEU A 242 -19.29 -12.39 20.99
N TYR A 243 -19.41 -12.68 19.69
CA TYR A 243 -20.51 -12.16 18.89
C TYR A 243 -21.86 -12.76 19.33
N SER A 244 -21.90 -14.05 19.68
CA SER A 244 -23.09 -14.70 20.25
C SER A 244 -23.55 -14.03 21.55
N GLU A 245 -22.61 -13.79 22.47
CA GLU A 245 -22.87 -13.08 23.73
C GLU A 245 -23.39 -11.65 23.48
N GLN A 246 -22.82 -10.93 22.51
CA GLN A 246 -23.26 -9.58 22.15
C GLN A 246 -24.67 -9.56 21.54
N GLN A 247 -25.06 -10.61 20.82
CA GLN A 247 -26.39 -10.73 20.20
C GLN A 247 -27.42 -11.39 21.11
N ASN A 248 -27.08 -11.70 22.36
CA ASN A 248 -28.00 -12.29 23.31
C ASN A 248 -29.22 -11.36 23.52
N GLY A 249 -30.43 -11.89 23.32
CA GLY A 249 -31.68 -11.14 23.40
C GLY A 249 -32.08 -10.39 22.11
N ASN A 250 -31.30 -10.46 21.04
CA ASN A 250 -31.67 -9.87 19.75
C ASN A 250 -32.45 -10.86 18.86
N ASP A 251 -33.41 -10.38 18.06
CA ASP A 251 -34.15 -11.23 17.12
C ASP A 251 -33.22 -11.76 16.03
N GLN A 252 -33.39 -13.03 15.63
CA GLN A 252 -32.59 -13.69 14.58
C GLN A 252 -32.55 -12.91 13.24
N LYS A 253 -33.59 -12.13 12.93
CA LYS A 253 -33.64 -11.29 11.71
C LYS A 253 -32.59 -10.17 11.71
N TYR A 254 -32.17 -9.69 12.88
CA TYR A 254 -31.13 -8.66 13.04
C TYR A 254 -29.73 -9.26 13.21
N ILE A 255 -29.65 -10.57 13.45
CA ILE A 255 -28.39 -11.30 13.55
C ILE A 255 -27.89 -11.65 12.13
N MET A 256 -26.69 -11.19 11.82
CA MET A 256 -26.03 -11.46 10.54
C MET A 256 -25.92 -12.97 10.25
N LEU A 257 -26.12 -13.35 8.99
CA LEU A 257 -25.90 -14.72 8.53
C LEU A 257 -24.43 -15.15 8.71
N PRO A 258 -24.14 -16.40 9.07
CA PRO A 258 -22.79 -16.82 9.45
C PRO A 258 -21.77 -16.68 8.30
N HIS A 259 -22.11 -17.08 7.07
CA HIS A 259 -21.23 -16.92 5.90
C HIS A 259 -20.90 -15.44 5.62
N ASN A 260 -21.84 -14.53 5.87
CA ASN A 260 -21.63 -13.08 5.67
C ASN A 260 -20.77 -12.50 6.79
N TRP A 261 -20.89 -13.01 8.00
CA TRP A 261 -20.04 -12.64 9.13
C TRP A 261 -18.59 -13.08 8.89
N LEU A 262 -18.41 -14.30 8.37
CA LEU A 262 -17.11 -14.86 7.99
C LEU A 262 -16.46 -14.08 6.84
N ARG A 263 -17.17 -13.87 5.73
CA ARG A 263 -16.64 -13.09 4.57
C ARG A 263 -16.26 -11.66 4.93
N LYS A 264 -16.94 -11.06 5.91
CA LYS A 264 -16.64 -9.71 6.42
C LYS A 264 -15.53 -9.69 7.47
N LYS A 265 -14.91 -10.83 7.78
CA LYS A 265 -13.83 -10.96 8.76
C LYS A 265 -14.17 -10.39 10.14
N ARG A 266 -15.41 -10.56 10.58
CA ARG A 266 -15.89 -9.90 11.80
C ARG A 266 -15.26 -10.41 13.09
N TRP A 267 -14.61 -11.57 13.07
CA TRP A 267 -13.78 -12.02 14.19
C TRP A 267 -12.62 -11.05 14.48
N GLU A 268 -12.12 -10.31 13.47
CA GLU A 268 -11.06 -9.31 13.64
C GLU A 268 -11.50 -8.14 14.54
N GLU A 269 -12.79 -7.80 14.52
CA GLU A 269 -13.38 -6.77 15.41
C GLU A 269 -13.21 -7.16 16.89
N PHE A 270 -13.08 -8.46 17.17
CA PHE A 270 -12.88 -9.01 18.51
C PHE A 270 -11.41 -9.37 18.80
N SER A 271 -10.57 -9.59 17.78
CA SER A 271 -9.13 -9.83 17.95
C SER A 271 -8.35 -8.57 18.33
N GLN A 272 -8.72 -7.40 17.78
CA GLN A 272 -8.01 -6.14 18.04
C GLN A 272 -8.16 -5.58 19.46
N LYS A 273 -9.12 -6.07 20.26
CA LYS A 273 -9.30 -5.68 21.67
C LYS A 273 -8.11 -6.08 22.57
N SER A 274 -7.21 -6.93 22.11
CA SER A 274 -6.00 -7.31 22.87
C SER A 274 -4.75 -6.50 22.54
N LYS A 275 -4.65 -5.83 21.38
CA LYS A 275 -3.39 -5.17 20.94
C LYS A 275 -3.43 -3.65 20.95
N ASN A 276 -4.62 -3.05 20.86
CA ASN A 276 -4.79 -1.60 20.97
C ASN A 276 -5.79 -1.32 22.08
N GLY A 277 -5.31 -1.06 23.29
CA GLY A 277 -6.08 -0.66 24.46
C GLY A 277 -6.73 0.71 24.31
N VAL A 278 -7.52 0.92 23.27
CA VAL A 278 -8.50 2.01 23.22
C VAL A 278 -9.86 1.36 23.38
N SER A 279 -10.24 1.19 24.64
CA SER A 279 -11.63 0.96 25.01
C SER A 279 -12.47 1.99 24.24
N ARG A 280 -13.49 1.54 23.50
CA ARG A 280 -14.54 2.47 23.06
C ARG A 280 -15.04 3.11 24.35
N CYS A 281 -14.73 4.39 24.53
CA CYS A 281 -15.26 5.19 25.63
C CYS A 281 -16.76 4.89 25.70
N SER A 282 -17.21 4.28 26.80
CA SER A 282 -18.63 4.09 27.07
C SER A 282 -19.33 5.44 26.91
N ASN A 283 -20.59 5.46 26.49
CA ASN A 283 -21.32 6.72 26.34
C ASN A 283 -21.20 7.58 27.62
N GLU A 284 -21.23 6.98 28.80
CA GLU A 284 -20.91 7.61 30.09
C GLU A 284 -19.55 8.32 30.13
N SER A 285 -18.46 7.67 29.71
CA SER A 285 -17.13 8.31 29.69
C SER A 285 -17.03 9.48 28.71
N VAL A 286 -17.82 9.49 27.64
CA VAL A 286 -17.93 10.63 26.72
C VAL A 286 -18.67 11.79 27.37
N PHE A 287 -19.75 11.52 28.12
CA PHE A 287 -20.47 12.56 28.86
C PHE A 287 -19.60 13.16 29.98
N GLU A 288 -18.84 12.35 30.71
CA GLU A 288 -17.91 12.82 31.74
C GLU A 288 -16.80 13.69 31.17
N MET A 289 -16.19 13.28 30.05
CA MET A 289 -15.17 14.07 29.36
C MET A 289 -15.71 15.45 28.96
N ARG A 290 -16.93 15.50 28.42
CA ARG A 290 -17.59 16.76 28.01
C ARG A 290 -17.94 17.63 29.22
N ALA A 291 -18.46 17.03 30.29
CA ALA A 291 -18.75 17.73 31.54
C ALA A 291 -17.48 18.37 32.11
N ASN A 292 -16.36 17.63 32.12
CA ASN A 292 -15.07 18.14 32.58
C ASN A 292 -14.53 19.28 31.70
N ALA A 293 -14.73 19.22 30.39
CA ALA A 293 -14.33 20.30 29.48
C ALA A 293 -15.11 21.60 29.74
N ILE A 294 -16.41 21.50 30.04
CA ILE A 294 -17.26 22.64 30.42
C ILE A 294 -16.83 23.22 31.78
N LYS A 295 -16.66 22.37 32.80
CA LYS A 295 -16.19 22.79 34.13
C LYS A 295 -14.81 23.44 34.09
N SER A 296 -13.92 22.93 33.24
CA SER A 296 -12.57 23.46 33.03
C SER A 296 -12.54 24.70 32.14
N ARG A 297 -13.70 25.20 31.67
CA ARG A 297 -13.86 26.41 30.85
C ARG A 297 -12.95 26.45 29.63
N GLN A 298 -12.82 25.31 28.95
CA GLN A 298 -11.93 25.22 27.79
C GLN A 298 -12.42 26.14 26.66
N PRO A 299 -11.53 26.91 25.99
CA PRO A 299 -11.95 27.95 25.03
C PRO A 299 -12.75 27.43 23.83
N TRP A 300 -12.53 26.18 23.43
CA TRP A 300 -13.17 25.55 22.28
C TRP A 300 -14.56 24.96 22.59
N VAL A 301 -14.98 24.95 23.86
CA VAL A 301 -16.24 24.35 24.32
C VAL A 301 -17.45 25.02 23.64
N GLN A 302 -17.45 26.35 23.53
CA GLN A 302 -18.56 27.10 22.94
C GLN A 302 -18.73 26.83 21.44
N SER A 303 -17.64 26.60 20.72
CA SER A 303 -17.68 26.30 19.28
C SER A 303 -18.02 24.84 18.98
N SER A 304 -17.65 23.92 19.87
CA SER A 304 -17.68 22.48 19.61
C SER A 304 -18.92 21.78 20.15
N PHE A 305 -19.60 22.36 21.15
CA PHE A 305 -20.80 21.77 21.73
C PHE A 305 -22.05 22.58 21.40
N SER A 306 -23.16 21.88 21.16
CA SER A 306 -24.46 22.54 20.97
C SER A 306 -25.16 22.78 22.32
N THR A 307 -26.04 23.77 22.38
CA THR A 307 -26.91 24.01 23.55
C THR A 307 -27.71 22.77 23.95
N HIS A 308 -28.08 21.92 22.99
CA HIS A 308 -28.77 20.67 23.25
C HIS A 308 -27.91 19.68 24.04
N GLN A 309 -26.64 19.52 23.65
CA GLN A 309 -25.70 18.63 24.36
C GLN A 309 -25.41 19.13 25.78
N ALA A 310 -25.35 20.44 25.98
CA ALA A 310 -25.20 21.00 27.32
C ALA A 310 -26.45 20.75 28.19
N ARG A 311 -27.67 20.80 27.60
CA ARG A 311 -28.91 20.42 28.29
C ARG A 311 -28.97 18.93 28.64
N GLU A 312 -28.47 18.04 27.78
CA GLU A 312 -28.37 16.61 28.09
C GLU A 312 -27.43 16.33 29.27
N LEU A 313 -26.32 17.06 29.38
CA LEU A 313 -25.40 16.94 30.51
C LEU A 313 -26.02 17.44 31.83
N ILE A 314 -26.86 18.48 31.78
CA ILE A 314 -27.66 18.93 32.92
C ILE A 314 -28.71 17.88 33.31
N ALA A 315 -29.41 17.29 32.33
CA ALA A 315 -30.40 16.24 32.58
C ALA A 315 -29.78 14.99 33.24
N LYS A 316 -28.49 14.72 32.97
CA LYS A 316 -27.70 13.67 33.62
C LYS A 316 -27.05 14.10 34.94
N SER A 317 -27.32 15.31 35.43
CA SER A 317 -26.75 15.85 36.67
C SER A 317 -25.21 15.90 36.71
N LEU A 318 -24.55 15.98 35.55
CA LEU A 318 -23.08 16.03 35.46
C LEU A 318 -22.51 17.44 35.56
N ILE A 319 -23.31 18.45 35.18
CA ILE A 319 -22.99 19.87 35.22
C ILE A 319 -24.21 20.68 35.67
N THR A 320 -23.99 21.85 36.27
CA THR A 320 -25.08 22.74 36.68
C THR A 320 -25.41 23.76 35.58
N PRO A 321 -26.65 24.32 35.56
CA PRO A 321 -27.01 25.40 34.65
C PRO A 321 -26.13 26.66 34.79
N GLU A 322 -25.54 26.87 35.97
CA GLU A 322 -24.64 28.00 36.25
C GLU A 322 -23.27 27.77 35.59
N GLU A 323 -22.69 26.58 35.74
CA GLU A 323 -21.42 26.19 35.08
C GLU A 323 -21.51 26.33 33.55
N CYS A 324 -22.66 26.00 32.96
CA CYS A 324 -22.91 26.19 31.55
C CYS A 324 -22.99 27.66 31.12
N ARG A 325 -23.64 28.51 31.92
CA ARG A 325 -23.73 29.96 31.66
C ARG A 325 -22.35 30.60 31.74
N GLU A 326 -21.54 30.19 32.71
CA GLU A 326 -20.15 30.64 32.85
C GLU A 326 -19.26 30.18 31.69
N ALA A 327 -19.52 29.00 31.12
CA ALA A 327 -18.85 28.50 29.92
C ALA A 327 -19.36 29.12 28.61
N GLY A 328 -20.31 30.06 28.67
CA GLY A 328 -20.79 30.83 27.52
C GLY A 328 -21.97 30.19 26.76
N PHE A 329 -22.64 29.18 27.33
CA PHE A 329 -23.86 28.63 26.76
C PHE A 329 -25.10 29.42 27.18
N LYS A 330 -26.02 29.64 26.22
CA LYS A 330 -27.35 30.20 26.47
C LYS A 330 -28.31 29.04 26.72
N ILE A 331 -28.47 28.62 27.97
CA ILE A 331 -29.30 27.46 28.36
C ILE A 331 -30.64 27.88 28.92
#